data_AF-A0A930U835-F1
#
_entry.id   AF-A0A930U835-F1
#
_cell.length_a   1.000
_cell.length_b   1.000
_cell.length_c   1.000
_cell.angle_alpha   90.00
_cell.angle_beta   90.00
_cell.angle_gamma   90.00
#
_symmetry.space_group_name_H-M   'P 1'
#
loop_
_entity.id
_entity.type
_entity.pdbx_description
1 polymer ?
#
loop_
_entity_poly.entity_id
_entity_poly.type
_entity_poly.pdbx_seq_one_letter_code
_entity_poly.pdbx_strand_id
1 'polypeptide(L)'
;MAAKFGLESTSYPMVEGIQAELPPILSIGNVVTVALALYRQHLWTYLRLALIAHLWLLVPIYGWARFGALAAAIAHAAVGELMGTEPDLAHSQDHCLGRMWPLWGASVLVFLIMVGLLLPIALFVAALGGLVRIISDNAPLWLEVGLVVLLVFVGVGLLLGYVWVAFRLAVVGMPMVVEPGVGPLRGIERSVQLTGGSVLRLQGIVSVGFLVMLPFQVPVQAAVNVIQILLFAISTLSGALLSLLLPPFRLLLVPMTVVSFVLPALFSGALFLPFWQTMMATLYYDLRCRREGLTLAWPAGRDGGP
;
A
#
# COMPACT_ATOMS: atom_id res chain seq x y z
N MET A 1 1.23 -21.49 -36.18
CA MET A 1 2.63 -21.57 -35.68
C MET A 1 2.66 -21.55 -34.14
N ALA A 2 1.69 -22.23 -33.50
CA ALA A 2 1.43 -22.18 -32.05
C ALA A 2 1.38 -23.59 -31.42
N ALA A 3 2.03 -24.57 -32.06
CA ALA A 3 1.96 -25.99 -31.68
C ALA A 3 3.34 -26.60 -31.35
N LYS A 4 4.35 -25.76 -31.05
CA LYS A 4 5.75 -26.25 -30.88
C LYS A 4 6.41 -25.87 -29.55
N PHE A 5 5.66 -25.31 -28.61
CA PHE A 5 6.11 -25.14 -27.24
C PHE A 5 5.17 -25.96 -26.36
N GLY A 6 5.56 -27.21 -26.11
CA GLY A 6 4.93 -28.10 -25.14
C GLY A 6 5.08 -27.52 -23.73
N LEU A 7 4.32 -26.48 -23.45
CA LEU A 7 4.00 -26.05 -22.10
C LEU A 7 2.84 -26.94 -21.68
N GLU A 8 3.16 -28.14 -21.19
CA GLU A 8 2.27 -28.84 -20.28
C GLU A 8 1.94 -27.85 -19.17
N SER A 9 0.65 -27.51 -19.05
CA SER A 9 0.09 -26.77 -17.93
C SER A 9 0.35 -27.60 -16.68
N THR A 10 1.51 -27.36 -16.06
CA THR A 10 1.84 -27.84 -14.74
C THR A 10 1.01 -27.00 -13.79
N SER A 11 -0.26 -27.40 -13.64
CA SER A 11 -1.12 -27.01 -12.54
C SER A 11 -0.32 -27.31 -11.26
N TYR A 12 0.19 -26.25 -10.63
CA TYR A 12 1.03 -26.36 -9.45
C TYR A 12 0.20 -27.02 -8.34
N PRO A 13 0.60 -28.18 -7.80
CA PRO A 13 -0.17 -28.92 -6.79
C PRO A 13 -0.36 -28.14 -5.46
N MET A 14 0.30 -26.99 -5.29
CA MET A 14 0.13 -26.12 -4.13
C MET A 14 -1.03 -25.12 -4.27
N VAL A 15 -1.45 -24.78 -5.50
CA VAL A 15 -2.59 -23.86 -5.76
C VAL A 15 -3.91 -24.56 -5.42
N GLU A 16 -4.03 -25.85 -5.74
CA GLU A 16 -5.11 -26.70 -5.24
C GLU A 16 -5.10 -26.77 -3.71
N GLY A 17 -3.93 -26.80 -3.06
CA GLY A 17 -3.82 -26.79 -1.59
C GLY A 17 -4.35 -25.50 -0.95
N ILE A 18 -3.99 -24.33 -1.48
CA ILE A 18 -4.48 -23.04 -0.96
C ILE A 18 -6.00 -22.92 -1.18
N GLN A 19 -6.52 -23.26 -2.36
CA GLN A 19 -7.96 -23.15 -2.64
C GLN A 19 -8.81 -24.23 -1.97
N ALA A 20 -8.30 -25.45 -1.80
CA ALA A 20 -9.00 -26.53 -1.12
C ALA A 20 -9.10 -26.32 0.39
N GLU A 21 -8.20 -25.52 0.98
CA GLU A 21 -8.16 -25.26 2.43
C GLU A 21 -8.66 -23.86 2.84
N LEU A 22 -8.89 -22.94 1.90
CA LEU A 22 -9.37 -21.58 2.22
C LEU A 22 -10.81 -21.64 2.76
N PRO A 23 -11.06 -21.36 4.05
CA PRO A 23 -12.42 -21.24 4.55
C PRO A 23 -13.11 -20.05 3.87
N PRO A 24 -14.45 -20.09 3.67
CA PRO A 24 -15.19 -19.04 2.98
C PRO A 24 -15.12 -17.66 3.67
N ILE A 25 -14.56 -17.62 4.88
CA ILE A 25 -14.43 -16.47 5.75
C ILE A 25 -13.03 -16.54 6.39
N LEU A 26 -12.12 -15.61 6.04
CA LEU A 26 -10.75 -15.66 6.55
C LEU A 26 -10.66 -15.07 7.96
N SER A 27 -9.89 -15.68 8.85
CA SER A 27 -9.49 -15.05 10.11
C SER A 27 -8.48 -13.92 9.84
N ILE A 28 -8.25 -13.02 10.82
CA ILE A 28 -7.26 -11.95 10.67
C ILE A 28 -5.86 -12.51 10.35
N GLY A 29 -5.45 -13.55 11.07
CA GLY A 29 -4.17 -14.21 10.84
C GLY A 29 -4.12 -14.90 9.47
N ASN A 30 -5.20 -15.56 9.06
CA ASN A 30 -5.22 -16.27 7.77
C ASN A 30 -5.06 -15.31 6.60
N VAL A 31 -5.65 -14.10 6.65
CA VAL A 31 -5.46 -13.09 5.59
C VAL A 31 -3.98 -12.76 5.39
N VAL A 32 -3.25 -12.53 6.50
CA VAL A 32 -1.83 -12.18 6.44
C VAL A 32 -0.98 -13.37 5.99
N THR A 33 -1.28 -14.58 6.47
CA THR A 33 -0.58 -15.81 6.06
C THR A 33 -0.77 -16.09 4.56
N VAL A 34 -1.99 -15.94 4.04
CA VAL A 34 -2.29 -16.11 2.61
C VAL A 34 -1.58 -15.06 1.78
N ALA A 35 -1.60 -13.79 2.19
CA ALA A 35 -0.89 -12.72 1.50
C ALA A 35 0.63 -12.96 1.44
N LEU A 36 1.20 -13.51 2.51
CA LEU A 36 2.62 -13.89 2.57
C LEU A 36 2.92 -15.10 1.68
N ALA A 37 2.03 -16.10 1.65
CA ALA A 37 2.16 -17.26 0.78
C ALA A 37 2.14 -16.86 -0.70
N LEU A 38 1.17 -16.03 -1.12
CA LEU A 38 1.07 -15.49 -2.47
C LEU A 38 2.33 -14.70 -2.87
N TYR A 39 2.81 -13.83 -1.97
CA TYR A 39 4.05 -13.08 -2.20
C TYR A 39 5.25 -14.02 -2.39
N ARG A 40 5.39 -15.04 -1.54
CA ARG A 40 6.51 -15.98 -1.59
C ARG A 40 6.50 -16.83 -2.87
N GLN A 41 5.32 -17.21 -3.36
CA GLN A 41 5.16 -17.99 -4.59
C GLN A 41 5.63 -17.22 -5.82
N HIS A 42 5.36 -15.91 -5.87
CA HIS A 42 5.72 -15.04 -6.99
C HIS A 42 6.83 -14.03 -6.65
N LEU A 43 7.69 -14.37 -5.69
CA LEU A 43 8.68 -13.49 -5.07
C LEU A 43 9.46 -12.65 -6.09
N TRP A 44 10.12 -13.33 -7.04
CA TRP A 44 11.00 -12.67 -8.01
C TRP A 44 10.24 -11.82 -9.01
N THR A 45 9.08 -12.30 -9.47
CA THR A 45 8.27 -11.60 -10.47
C THR A 45 7.68 -10.32 -9.88
N TYR A 46 7.12 -10.39 -8.66
CA TYR A 46 6.56 -9.23 -7.98
C TYR A 46 7.66 -8.26 -7.53
N LEU A 47 8.79 -8.75 -7.03
CA LEU A 47 9.90 -7.89 -6.62
C LEU A 47 10.50 -7.13 -7.80
N ARG A 48 10.70 -7.79 -8.96
CA ARG A 48 11.17 -7.13 -10.19
C ARG A 48 10.19 -6.05 -10.63
N LEU A 49 8.88 -6.35 -10.62
CA LEU A 49 7.86 -5.38 -10.97
C LEU A 49 7.84 -4.19 -10.01
N ALA A 50 7.99 -4.45 -8.71
CA ALA A 50 8.06 -3.42 -7.68
C ALA A 50 9.30 -2.51 -7.84
N LEU A 51 10.47 -3.07 -8.17
CA LEU A 51 11.66 -2.28 -8.48
C LEU A 51 11.44 -1.37 -9.69
N ILE A 52 10.88 -1.90 -10.77
CA ILE A 52 10.53 -1.10 -11.97
C ILE A 52 9.52 -0.01 -11.60
N ALA A 53 8.50 -0.33 -10.81
CA ALA A 53 7.53 0.65 -10.34
C ALA A 53 8.20 1.79 -9.56
N HIS A 54 9.09 1.49 -8.62
CA HIS A 54 9.76 2.52 -7.82
C HIS A 54 10.66 3.42 -8.66
N LEU A 55 11.30 2.90 -9.71
CA LEU A 55 12.07 3.74 -10.64
C LEU A 55 11.19 4.80 -11.32
N TRP A 56 9.91 4.50 -11.58
CA TRP A 56 8.98 5.48 -12.14
C TRP A 56 8.65 6.62 -11.17
N LEU A 57 8.86 6.48 -9.86
CA LEU A 57 8.64 7.60 -8.91
C LEU A 57 9.54 8.80 -9.18
N LEU A 58 10.67 8.60 -9.88
CA LEU A 58 11.58 9.67 -10.31
C LEU A 58 10.97 10.60 -11.36
N VAL A 59 9.95 10.14 -12.10
CA VAL A 59 9.26 10.92 -13.13
C VAL A 59 7.95 11.45 -12.54
N PRO A 60 7.82 12.76 -12.26
CA PRO A 60 6.61 13.31 -11.67
C PRO A 60 5.37 13.08 -12.52
N ILE A 61 4.21 12.98 -11.87
CA ILE A 61 2.87 12.83 -12.48
C ILE A 61 2.73 11.53 -13.29
N TYR A 62 3.36 11.45 -14.47
CA TYR A 62 3.30 10.26 -15.33
C TYR A 62 3.88 9.04 -14.64
N GLY A 63 5.07 9.16 -14.04
CA GLY A 63 5.70 8.05 -13.35
C GLY A 63 4.99 7.68 -12.05
N TRP A 64 4.34 8.63 -11.38
CA TRP A 64 3.48 8.34 -10.23
C TRP A 64 2.23 7.55 -10.62
N ALA A 65 1.59 7.94 -11.73
CA ALA A 65 0.46 7.18 -12.30
C ALA A 65 0.90 5.75 -12.70
N ARG A 66 2.06 5.63 -13.34
CA ARG A 66 2.62 4.35 -13.76
C ARG A 66 3.04 3.48 -12.56
N PHE A 67 3.63 4.07 -11.52
CA PHE A 67 3.90 3.39 -10.25
C PHE A 67 2.61 2.81 -9.66
N GLY A 68 1.56 3.62 -9.55
CA GLY A 68 0.26 3.19 -9.03
C GLY A 68 -0.36 2.05 -9.85
N ALA A 69 -0.29 2.13 -11.18
CA ALA A 69 -0.77 1.07 -12.06
C ALA A 69 0.01 -0.23 -11.92
N LEU A 70 1.34 -0.19 -11.82
CA LEU A 70 2.17 -1.38 -11.63
C LEU A 70 1.98 -2.00 -10.23
N ALA A 71 1.81 -1.18 -9.20
CA ALA A 71 1.45 -1.65 -7.87
C ALA A 71 0.07 -2.34 -7.88
N ALA A 72 -0.90 -1.74 -8.57
CA ALA A 72 -2.23 -2.32 -8.71
C ALA A 72 -2.24 -3.60 -9.57
N ALA A 73 -1.31 -3.75 -10.53
CA ALA A 73 -1.14 -4.98 -11.31
C ALA A 73 -0.73 -6.18 -10.44
N ILE A 74 0.13 -5.97 -9.43
CA ILE A 74 0.48 -7.02 -8.45
C ILE A 74 -0.77 -7.45 -7.70
N ALA A 75 -1.56 -6.48 -7.22
CA ALA A 75 -2.78 -6.79 -6.49
C ALA A 75 -3.85 -7.45 -7.36
N HIS A 76 -4.02 -7.01 -8.62
CA HIS A 76 -4.94 -7.61 -9.57
C HIS A 76 -4.59 -9.08 -9.87
N ALA A 77 -3.31 -9.36 -10.12
CA ALA A 77 -2.85 -10.73 -10.32
C ALA A 77 -3.14 -11.60 -9.08
N ALA A 78 -2.87 -11.08 -7.87
CA ALA A 78 -3.15 -11.79 -6.62
C ALA A 78 -4.66 -12.00 -6.38
N VAL A 79 -5.52 -11.03 -6.72
CA VAL A 79 -6.98 -11.22 -6.66
C VAL A 79 -7.44 -12.27 -7.67
N GLY A 80 -6.89 -12.27 -8.89
CA GLY A 80 -7.18 -13.27 -9.92
C GLY A 80 -6.87 -14.69 -9.45
N GLU A 81 -5.70 -14.88 -8.83
CA GLU A 81 -5.29 -16.16 -8.26
C GLU A 81 -6.23 -16.63 -7.12
N LEU A 82 -6.63 -15.71 -6.24
CA LEU A 82 -7.63 -16.00 -5.20
C LEU A 82 -9.02 -16.33 -5.75
N MET A 83 -9.35 -15.82 -6.95
CA MET A 83 -10.58 -16.14 -7.67
C MET A 83 -10.47 -17.39 -8.56
N GLY A 84 -9.31 -18.08 -8.57
CA GLY A 84 -9.08 -19.28 -9.38
C GLY A 84 -8.81 -19.04 -10.85
N THR A 85 -8.43 -17.82 -11.21
CA THR A 85 -7.80 -17.55 -12.49
C THR A 85 -6.30 -17.79 -12.39
N GLU A 86 -5.67 -18.30 -13.45
CA GLU A 86 -4.22 -18.44 -13.48
C GLU A 86 -3.53 -17.08 -13.32
N PRO A 87 -2.41 -16.99 -12.57
CA PRO A 87 -1.71 -15.74 -12.33
C PRO A 87 -0.99 -15.28 -13.61
N ASP A 88 -1.68 -14.53 -14.47
CA ASP A 88 -1.08 -13.84 -15.61
C ASP A 88 -0.76 -12.37 -15.26
N LEU A 89 0.51 -12.17 -14.92
CA LEU A 89 1.02 -10.84 -14.60
C LEU A 89 1.14 -9.94 -15.84
N ALA A 90 1.39 -10.49 -17.02
CA ALA A 90 1.51 -9.70 -18.24
C ALA A 90 0.15 -9.09 -18.61
N HIS A 91 -0.89 -9.92 -18.61
CA HIS A 91 -2.26 -9.46 -18.80
C HIS A 91 -2.68 -8.45 -17.72
N SER A 92 -2.36 -8.71 -16.45
CA SER A 92 -2.66 -7.79 -15.35
C SER A 92 -1.96 -6.44 -15.50
N GLN A 93 -0.70 -6.42 -15.98
CA GLN A 93 0.03 -5.19 -16.24
C GLN A 93 -0.62 -4.38 -17.35
N ASP A 94 -0.93 -5.00 -18.49
CA ASP A 94 -1.53 -4.30 -19.63
C ASP A 94 -2.89 -3.69 -19.27
N HIS A 95 -3.73 -4.45 -18.55
CA HIS A 95 -5.01 -3.98 -18.04
C HIS A 95 -4.85 -2.78 -17.09
N CYS A 96 -3.95 -2.87 -16.10
CA CYS A 96 -3.75 -1.80 -15.12
C CYS A 96 -3.11 -0.55 -15.73
N LEU A 97 -2.16 -0.72 -16.66
CA LEU A 97 -1.53 0.39 -17.39
C LEU A 97 -2.56 1.12 -18.27
N GLY A 98 -3.49 0.40 -18.88
CA GLY A 98 -4.63 1.01 -19.58
C GLY A 98 -5.52 1.88 -18.69
N ARG A 99 -5.54 1.62 -17.37
CA ARG A 99 -6.33 2.34 -16.36
C ARG A 99 -5.51 3.26 -15.44
N MET A 100 -4.26 3.56 -15.79
CA MET A 100 -3.36 4.35 -14.94
C MET A 100 -3.90 5.74 -14.59
N TRP A 101 -4.56 6.43 -15.52
CA TRP A 101 -5.08 7.79 -15.30
C TRP A 101 -6.28 7.82 -14.35
N PRO A 102 -7.30 6.95 -14.51
CA PRO A 102 -8.32 6.78 -13.49
C PRO A 102 -7.75 6.48 -12.10
N LEU A 103 -6.79 5.56 -11.99
CA LEU A 103 -6.17 5.19 -10.71
C LEU A 103 -5.43 6.36 -10.07
N TRP A 104 -4.70 7.13 -10.87
CA TRP A 104 -4.02 8.33 -10.41
C TRP A 104 -5.02 9.40 -9.97
N GLY A 105 -6.08 9.65 -10.75
CA GLY A 105 -7.15 10.57 -10.38
C GLY A 105 -7.86 10.18 -9.07
N ALA A 106 -8.08 8.88 -8.84
CA ALA A 106 -8.63 8.39 -7.58
C ALA A 106 -7.66 8.60 -6.42
N SER A 107 -6.36 8.37 -6.63
CA SER A 107 -5.32 8.60 -5.63
C SER A 107 -5.23 10.08 -5.23
N VAL A 108 -5.28 10.99 -6.22
CA VAL A 108 -5.32 12.43 -5.99
C VAL A 108 -6.59 12.84 -5.24
N LEU A 109 -7.74 12.29 -5.62
CA LEU A 109 -9.00 12.59 -4.94
C LEU A 109 -9.00 12.11 -3.47
N VAL A 110 -8.53 10.90 -3.21
CA VAL A 110 -8.36 10.39 -1.84
C VAL A 110 -7.38 11.27 -1.07
N PHE A 111 -6.26 11.66 -1.67
CA PHE A 111 -5.31 12.59 -1.05
C PHE A 111 -5.97 13.92 -0.67
N LEU A 112 -6.75 14.52 -1.58
CA LEU A 112 -7.47 15.77 -1.32
C LEU A 112 -8.51 15.62 -0.19
N ILE A 113 -9.23 14.50 -0.13
CA ILE A 113 -10.17 14.20 0.97
C ILE A 113 -9.42 14.13 2.30
N MET A 114 -8.29 13.43 2.34
CA MET A 114 -7.50 13.26 3.56
C MET A 114 -6.88 14.58 4.02
N VAL A 115 -6.32 15.38 3.12
CA VAL A 115 -5.82 16.74 3.44
C VAL A 115 -6.97 17.65 3.87
N GLY A 116 -8.11 17.60 3.18
CA GLY A 116 -9.31 18.35 3.52
C GLY A 116 -9.86 18.01 4.90
N LEU A 117 -9.65 16.78 5.39
CA LEU A 117 -10.00 16.35 6.74
C LEU A 117 -8.97 16.82 7.79
N LEU A 118 -7.68 16.88 7.45
CA LEU A 118 -6.63 17.35 8.36
C LEU A 118 -6.77 18.83 8.71
N LEU A 119 -7.15 19.68 7.75
CA LEU A 119 -7.29 21.12 7.97
C LEU A 119 -8.25 21.47 9.13
N PRO A 120 -9.53 21.04 9.15
CA PRO A 120 -10.43 21.35 10.25
C PRO A 120 -9.98 20.72 11.58
N ILE A 121 -9.37 19.52 11.55
CA ILE A 121 -8.79 18.89 12.75
C ILE A 121 -7.67 19.76 13.32
N ALA A 122 -6.74 20.21 12.48
CA ALA A 122 -5.62 21.04 12.89
C ALA A 122 -6.09 22.39 13.44
N LEU A 123 -7.05 23.04 12.77
CA LEU A 123 -7.65 24.29 13.22
C LEU A 123 -8.35 24.12 14.58
N PHE A 124 -9.10 23.04 14.75
CA PHE A 124 -9.79 22.75 16.00
C PHE A 124 -8.82 22.50 17.16
N VAL A 125 -7.78 21.69 16.95
CA VAL A 125 -6.74 21.42 17.95
C VAL A 125 -5.96 22.69 18.29
N ALA A 126 -5.62 23.52 17.30
CA ALA A 126 -4.94 24.79 17.52
C ALA A 126 -5.80 25.79 18.31
N ALA A 127 -7.10 25.89 17.98
CA ALA A 127 -8.04 26.72 18.72
C ALA A 127 -8.19 26.26 20.18
N LEU A 128 -8.34 24.95 20.39
CA LEU A 128 -8.44 24.38 21.74
C LEU A 128 -7.14 24.58 22.53
N GLY A 129 -5.98 24.38 21.91
CA GLY A 129 -4.68 24.63 22.54
C GLY A 129 -4.46 26.11 22.90
N GLY A 130 -4.89 27.02 22.03
CA GLY A 130 -4.88 28.46 22.31
C GLY A 130 -5.79 28.83 23.49
N LEU A 131 -6.99 28.24 23.55
CA LEU A 131 -7.92 28.43 24.68
C LEU A 131 -7.33 27.90 25.99
N VAL A 132 -6.75 26.69 25.97
CA VAL A 132 -6.08 26.11 27.14
C VAL A 132 -4.99 27.05 27.65
N ARG A 133 -4.15 27.59 26.75
CA ARG A 133 -3.09 28.54 27.11
C ARG A 133 -3.64 29.80 27.79
N ILE A 134 -4.71 30.40 27.26
CA ILE A 134 -5.33 31.61 27.84
C ILE A 134 -5.87 31.33 29.25
N ILE A 135 -6.47 30.16 29.47
CA ILE A 135 -7.01 29.77 30.78
C ILE A 135 -5.89 29.46 31.78
N SER A 136 -4.81 28.84 31.30
CA SER A 136 -3.68 28.40 32.12
C SER A 136 -2.88 29.54 32.76
N ASP A 137 -2.81 30.72 32.14
CA ASP A 137 -1.93 31.82 32.61
C ASP A 137 -2.12 32.23 34.09
N ASN A 138 -3.26 31.93 34.73
CA ASN A 138 -3.47 32.12 36.17
C ASN A 138 -4.19 30.94 36.85
N ALA A 139 -4.21 29.77 36.22
CA ALA A 139 -4.90 28.60 36.73
C ALA A 139 -4.08 27.88 37.81
N PRO A 140 -4.73 27.23 38.79
CA PRO A 140 -4.02 26.29 39.65
C PRO A 140 -3.54 25.09 38.83
N LEU A 141 -2.36 24.54 39.19
CA LEU A 141 -1.69 23.45 38.47
C LEU A 141 -2.61 22.27 38.10
N TRP A 142 -3.53 21.88 38.98
CA TRP A 142 -4.44 20.75 38.72
C TRP A 142 -5.39 21.01 37.55
N LEU A 143 -5.81 22.26 37.32
CA LEU A 143 -6.66 22.65 36.21
C LEU A 143 -5.86 22.65 34.90
N GLU A 144 -4.62 23.14 34.92
CA GLU A 144 -3.74 23.09 33.75
C GLU A 144 -3.47 21.65 33.30
N VAL A 145 -3.10 20.79 34.24
CA VAL A 145 -2.87 19.36 33.97
C VAL A 145 -4.16 18.73 33.42
N GLY A 146 -5.31 19.02 34.03
CA GLY A 146 -6.61 18.52 33.57
C GLY A 146 -6.94 18.94 32.13
N LEU A 147 -6.68 20.21 31.77
CA LEU A 147 -6.91 20.75 30.43
C LEU A 147 -5.95 20.15 29.38
N VAL A 148 -4.68 19.95 29.73
CA VAL A 148 -3.71 19.29 28.85
C VAL A 148 -4.10 17.83 28.62
N VAL A 149 -4.49 17.09 29.65
CA VAL A 149 -4.97 15.71 29.52
C VAL A 149 -6.22 15.65 28.63
N LEU A 150 -7.17 16.58 28.80
CA LEU A 150 -8.35 16.69 27.94
C LEU A 150 -7.96 16.96 26.48
N LEU A 151 -7.04 17.90 26.22
CA LEU A 151 -6.54 18.22 24.88
C LEU A 151 -5.90 16.99 24.22
N VAL A 152 -5.08 16.24 24.96
CA VAL A 152 -4.46 14.99 24.48
C VAL A 152 -5.53 13.96 24.15
N PHE A 153 -6.52 13.76 25.02
CA PHE A 153 -7.60 12.79 24.80
C PHE A 153 -8.43 13.13 23.55
N VAL A 154 -8.79 14.40 23.39
CA VAL A 154 -9.48 14.92 22.21
C VAL A 154 -8.63 14.75 20.94
N GLY A 155 -7.34 15.09 21.01
CA GLY A 155 -6.41 14.91 19.90
C GLY A 155 -6.28 13.45 19.45
N VAL A 156 -6.18 12.52 20.41
CA VAL A 156 -6.16 11.07 20.13
C VAL A 156 -7.48 10.64 19.48
N GLY A 157 -8.64 11.09 19.98
CA GLY A 157 -9.93 10.78 19.38
C GLY A 157 -10.05 11.24 17.93
N LEU A 158 -9.59 12.46 17.62
CA LEU A 158 -9.56 12.99 16.25
C LEU A 158 -8.61 12.22 15.35
N LEU A 159 -7.43 11.83 15.87
CA LEU A 159 -6.48 10.99 15.14
C LEU A 159 -7.08 9.63 14.81
N LEU A 160 -7.77 8.99 15.77
CA LEU A 160 -8.46 7.72 15.53
C LEU A 160 -9.57 7.86 14.48
N GLY A 161 -10.33 8.96 14.50
CA GLY A 161 -11.32 9.28 13.47
C GLY A 161 -10.69 9.48 12.08
N TYR A 162 -9.54 10.18 12.02
CA TYR A 162 -8.78 10.34 10.78
C TYR A 162 -8.29 9.01 10.21
N VAL A 163 -7.70 8.17 11.07
CA VAL A 163 -7.26 6.82 10.71
C VAL A 163 -8.44 5.96 10.26
N TRP A 164 -9.59 6.05 10.94
CA TRP A 164 -10.81 5.34 10.54
C TRP A 164 -11.25 5.68 9.12
N VAL A 165 -11.25 6.96 8.74
CA VAL A 165 -11.56 7.40 7.37
C VAL A 165 -10.51 6.89 6.38
N ALA A 166 -9.22 6.97 6.72
CA ALA A 166 -8.13 6.46 5.89
C ALA A 166 -8.36 4.99 5.51
N PHE A 167 -8.71 4.15 6.49
CA PHE A 167 -8.95 2.73 6.29
C PHE A 167 -10.19 2.45 5.43
N ARG A 168 -11.25 3.28 5.51
CA ARG A 168 -12.40 3.16 4.59
C ARG A 168 -12.04 3.46 3.14
N LEU A 169 -11.02 4.29 2.91
CA LEU A 169 -10.55 4.67 1.58
C LEU A 169 -9.33 3.86 1.11
N ALA A 170 -8.77 2.98 1.95
CA ALA A 170 -7.56 2.22 1.64
C ALA A 170 -7.75 1.24 0.46
N VAL A 171 -8.98 0.79 0.22
CA VAL A 171 -9.29 -0.25 -0.76
C VAL A 171 -9.75 0.31 -2.11
N VAL A 172 -9.80 1.65 -2.29
CA VAL A 172 -10.34 2.33 -3.49
C VAL A 172 -9.71 1.86 -4.81
N GLY A 173 -8.42 1.53 -4.80
CA GLY A 173 -7.73 1.03 -5.98
C GLY A 173 -8.27 -0.33 -6.47
N MET A 174 -8.73 -1.21 -5.57
CA MET A 174 -9.08 -2.59 -5.94
C MET A 174 -10.37 -2.69 -6.77
N PRO A 175 -11.51 -2.07 -6.39
CA PRO A 175 -12.70 -2.05 -7.23
C PRO A 175 -12.41 -1.48 -8.61
N MET A 176 -11.56 -0.45 -8.71
CA MET A 176 -11.25 0.19 -9.99
C MET A 176 -10.46 -0.69 -10.94
N VAL A 177 -9.74 -1.69 -10.45
CA VAL A 177 -8.96 -2.58 -11.30
C VAL A 177 -9.70 -3.89 -11.56
N VAL A 178 -10.37 -4.43 -10.55
CA VAL A 178 -11.05 -5.73 -10.63
C VAL A 178 -12.45 -5.61 -11.25
N GLU A 179 -13.17 -4.51 -10.99
CA GLU A 179 -14.54 -4.36 -11.49
C GLU A 179 -14.57 -3.59 -12.82
N PRO A 180 -15.30 -4.09 -13.83
CA PRO A 180 -15.40 -3.43 -15.13
C PRO A 180 -16.14 -2.08 -15.01
N GLY A 181 -15.59 -1.04 -15.63
CA GLY A 181 -16.27 0.26 -15.75
C GLY A 181 -16.34 1.12 -14.47
N VAL A 182 -15.68 0.72 -13.37
CA VAL A 182 -15.68 1.51 -12.12
C VAL A 182 -14.73 2.70 -12.23
N GLY A 183 -15.28 3.92 -12.32
CA GLY A 183 -14.51 5.17 -12.30
C GLY A 183 -14.05 5.60 -10.89
N PRO A 184 -13.28 6.69 -10.77
CA PRO A 184 -12.71 7.15 -9.48
C PRO A 184 -13.72 7.35 -8.35
N LEU A 185 -14.80 8.08 -8.63
CA LEU A 185 -15.84 8.38 -7.62
C LEU A 185 -16.59 7.12 -7.19
N ARG A 186 -16.98 6.28 -8.16
CA ARG A 186 -17.64 4.99 -7.88
C ARG A 186 -16.70 4.05 -7.10
N GLY A 187 -15.40 4.10 -7.35
CA GLY A 187 -14.40 3.35 -6.57
C GLY A 187 -14.37 3.74 -5.10
N ILE A 188 -14.50 5.04 -4.79
CA ILE A 188 -14.62 5.54 -3.41
C ILE A 188 -15.89 5.04 -2.74
N GLU A 189 -17.03 5.24 -3.39
CA GLU A 189 -18.32 4.77 -2.87
C GLU A 189 -18.28 3.26 -2.59
N ARG A 190 -17.76 2.49 -3.55
CA ARG A 190 -17.60 1.05 -3.45
C ARG A 190 -16.68 0.64 -2.30
N SER A 191 -15.55 1.31 -2.12
CA SER A 191 -14.64 1.08 -0.98
C SER A 191 -15.34 1.31 0.36
N VAL A 192 -16.13 2.38 0.48
CA VAL A 192 -16.88 2.68 1.71
C VAL A 192 -17.97 1.63 1.96
N GLN A 193 -18.70 1.20 0.92
CA GLN A 193 -19.72 0.14 1.03
C GLN A 193 -19.11 -1.19 1.49
N LEU A 194 -17.98 -1.59 0.89
CA LEU A 194 -17.29 -2.83 1.23
C LEU A 194 -16.71 -2.82 2.65
N THR A 195 -16.08 -1.71 3.04
CA THR A 195 -15.47 -1.55 4.37
C THR A 195 -16.51 -1.33 5.49
N GLY A 196 -17.74 -0.94 5.12
CA GLY A 196 -18.99 -1.21 5.83
C GLY A 196 -18.89 -1.21 7.35
N GLY A 197 -19.21 -2.29 8.04
CA GLY A 197 -19.10 -2.48 9.49
C GLY A 197 -17.87 -3.31 9.89
N SER A 198 -16.78 -3.28 9.11
CA SER A 198 -15.60 -4.13 9.32
C SER A 198 -14.28 -3.34 9.43
N VAL A 199 -14.34 -2.04 9.71
CA VAL A 199 -13.16 -1.16 9.79
C VAL A 199 -12.19 -1.58 10.91
N LEU A 200 -12.69 -1.95 12.10
CA LEU A 200 -11.80 -2.42 13.19
C LEU A 200 -11.05 -3.71 12.82
N ARG A 201 -11.72 -4.60 12.10
CA ARG A 201 -11.08 -5.82 11.60
C ARG A 201 -10.06 -5.52 10.50
N LEU A 202 -10.38 -4.59 9.61
CA LEU A 202 -9.47 -4.08 8.60
C LEU A 202 -8.19 -3.51 9.23
N GLN A 203 -8.36 -2.67 10.25
CA GLN A 203 -7.26 -2.15 11.06
C GLN A 203 -6.45 -3.29 11.68
N GLY A 204 -7.11 -4.26 12.33
CA GLY A 204 -6.45 -5.43 12.89
C GLY A 204 -5.62 -6.22 11.87
N ILE A 205 -6.15 -6.45 10.66
CA ILE A 205 -5.41 -7.14 9.58
C ILE A 205 -4.17 -6.35 9.17
N VAL A 206 -4.32 -5.06 8.90
CA VAL A 206 -3.19 -4.22 8.48
C VAL A 206 -2.18 -4.04 9.62
N SER A 207 -2.63 -3.97 10.87
CA SER A 207 -1.76 -3.96 12.04
C SER A 207 -0.97 -5.25 12.17
N VAL A 208 -1.59 -6.42 12.01
CA VAL A 208 -0.87 -7.71 12.02
C VAL A 208 0.10 -7.79 10.84
N GLY A 209 -0.31 -7.38 9.65
CA GLY A 209 0.58 -7.32 8.49
C GLY A 209 1.80 -6.41 8.72
N PHE A 210 1.58 -5.25 9.34
CA PHE A 210 2.66 -4.34 9.72
C PHE A 210 3.59 -4.97 10.77
N LEU A 211 3.04 -5.61 11.81
CA LEU A 211 3.83 -6.34 12.82
C LEU A 211 4.69 -7.45 12.20
N VAL A 212 4.18 -8.13 11.17
CA VAL A 212 4.94 -9.14 10.41
C VAL A 212 6.06 -8.50 9.59
N MET A 213 5.87 -7.30 9.03
CA MET A 213 6.94 -6.57 8.32
C MET A 213 8.04 -6.08 9.26
N LEU A 214 7.72 -5.68 10.50
CA LEU A 214 8.68 -5.06 11.44
C LEU A 214 10.01 -5.82 11.63
N PRO A 215 10.05 -7.14 11.92
CA PRO A 215 11.30 -7.86 12.12
C PRO A 215 12.19 -7.88 10.86
N PHE A 216 11.60 -7.72 9.67
CA PHE A 216 12.33 -7.59 8.41
C PHE A 216 12.71 -6.14 8.10
N GLN A 217 11.89 -5.17 8.51
CA GLN A 217 12.13 -3.76 8.25
C GLN A 217 13.37 -3.24 8.98
N VAL A 218 13.59 -3.64 10.23
CA VAL A 218 14.76 -3.20 11.01
C VAL A 218 16.10 -3.54 10.33
N PRO A 219 16.40 -4.80 9.96
CA PRO A 219 17.66 -5.14 9.30
C PRO A 219 17.77 -4.54 7.90
N VAL A 220 16.67 -4.49 7.13
CA VAL A 220 16.66 -3.85 5.80
C VAL A 220 16.97 -2.36 5.93
N GLN A 221 16.35 -1.66 6.87
CA GLN A 221 16.59 -0.25 7.09
C GLN A 221 18.01 0.01 7.61
N ALA A 222 18.55 -0.86 8.47
CA ALA A 222 19.94 -0.78 8.89
C ALA A 222 20.91 -0.91 7.70
N ALA A 223 20.68 -1.89 6.83
CA ALA A 223 21.48 -2.07 5.61
C ALA A 223 21.38 -0.86 4.67
N VAL A 224 20.16 -0.36 4.45
CA VAL A 224 19.89 0.86 3.66
C VAL A 224 20.61 2.08 4.25
N ASN A 225 20.59 2.25 5.57
CA ASN A 225 21.28 3.33 6.25
C ASN A 225 22.81 3.23 6.10
N VAL A 226 23.38 2.02 6.20
CA VAL A 226 24.82 1.81 5.96
C VAL A 226 25.18 2.18 4.53
N ILE A 227 24.42 1.71 3.54
CA ILE A 227 24.62 2.06 2.12
C ILE A 227 24.51 3.57 1.92
N GLN A 228 23.51 4.21 2.53
CA GLN A 228 23.29 5.65 2.43
C GLN A 228 24.45 6.45 3.05
N ILE A 229 24.98 6.04 4.21
CA ILE A 229 26.15 6.66 4.84
C ILE A 229 27.36 6.56 3.91
N LEU A 230 27.61 5.38 3.33
CA LEU A 230 28.72 5.17 2.40
C LEU A 230 28.58 6.03 1.15
N LEU A 231 27.40 6.04 0.52
CA LEU A 231 27.13 6.86 -0.66
C LEU A 231 27.26 8.36 -0.35
N PHE A 232 26.75 8.81 0.80
CA PHE A 232 26.87 10.19 1.23
C PHE A 232 28.33 10.60 1.48
N ALA A 233 29.12 9.73 2.12
CA ALA A 233 30.55 9.97 2.33
C ALA A 233 31.30 10.06 1.00
N ILE A 234 31.05 9.14 0.06
CA ILE A 234 31.64 9.16 -1.28
C ILE A 234 31.22 10.43 -2.04
N SER A 235 29.94 10.80 -2.00
CA SER A 235 29.41 12.00 -2.65
C SER A 235 30.05 13.27 -2.08
N THR A 236 30.28 13.32 -0.77
CA THR A 236 30.85 14.48 -0.09
C THR A 236 32.34 14.61 -0.37
N LEU A 237 33.09 13.50 -0.27
CA LEU A 237 34.53 13.49 -0.54
C LEU A 237 34.83 13.76 -2.02
N SER A 238 34.13 13.08 -2.93
CA SER A 238 34.30 13.28 -4.37
C SER A 238 33.89 14.69 -4.79
N GLY A 239 32.78 15.20 -4.25
CA GLY A 239 32.32 16.54 -4.52
C GLY A 239 33.24 17.64 -3.94
N ALA A 240 33.79 17.44 -2.73
CA ALA A 240 34.80 18.35 -2.17
C ALA A 240 36.06 18.39 -3.04
N LEU A 241 36.56 17.23 -3.46
CA LEU A 241 37.74 17.11 -4.33
C LEU A 241 37.49 17.76 -5.71
N LEU A 242 36.35 17.47 -6.35
CA LEU A 242 35.93 18.11 -7.60
C LEU A 242 35.76 19.63 -7.44
N SER A 243 35.22 20.11 -6.32
CA SER A 243 35.02 21.54 -6.05
C SER A 243 36.31 22.33 -5.88
N LEU A 244 37.38 21.64 -5.45
CA LEU A 244 38.72 22.19 -5.29
C LEU A 244 39.47 22.20 -6.63
N LEU A 245 39.38 21.10 -7.39
CA LEU A 245 40.08 20.93 -8.67
C LEU A 245 39.41 21.68 -9.82
N LEU A 246 38.08 21.74 -9.83
CA LEU A 246 37.28 22.30 -10.91
C LEU A 246 36.10 23.12 -10.32
N PRO A 247 36.31 24.41 -10.01
CA PRO A 247 35.30 25.29 -9.41
C PRO A 247 33.90 25.28 -10.07
N PRO A 248 33.73 25.19 -11.41
CA PRO A 248 32.38 25.13 -12.01
C PRO A 248 31.62 23.83 -11.70
N PHE A 249 32.30 22.75 -11.30
CA PHE A 249 31.66 21.46 -11.00
C PHE A 249 31.01 21.40 -9.61
N ARG A 250 31.07 22.49 -8.82
CA ARG A 250 30.36 22.61 -7.53
C ARG A 250 28.86 22.33 -7.63
N LEU A 251 28.25 22.62 -8.77
CA LEU A 251 26.83 22.37 -9.00
C LEU A 251 26.46 20.88 -9.09
N LEU A 252 27.43 19.98 -9.32
CA LEU A 252 27.20 18.52 -9.34
C LEU A 252 27.13 17.88 -7.95
N LEU A 253 27.52 18.59 -6.88
CA LEU A 253 27.38 18.10 -5.50
C LEU A 253 25.90 17.85 -5.12
N VAL A 254 25.00 18.73 -5.55
CA VAL A 254 23.56 18.63 -5.26
C VAL A 254 22.94 17.36 -5.85
N PRO A 255 23.08 17.04 -7.15
CA PRO A 255 22.53 15.79 -7.68
C PRO A 255 23.17 14.55 -7.06
N MET A 256 24.48 14.55 -6.76
CA MET A 256 25.14 13.38 -6.15
C MET A 256 24.64 13.10 -4.71
N THR A 257 24.45 14.17 -3.92
CA THR A 257 23.86 14.03 -2.59
C THR A 257 22.43 13.54 -2.67
N VAL A 258 21.58 14.12 -3.53
CA VAL A 258 20.21 13.67 -3.74
C VAL A 258 20.15 12.18 -4.12
N VAL A 259 21.00 11.74 -5.06
CA VAL A 259 21.07 10.33 -5.48
C VAL A 259 21.40 9.39 -4.31
N SER A 260 22.26 9.84 -3.39
CA SER A 260 22.66 9.07 -2.20
C SER A 260 21.50 8.80 -1.23
N PHE A 261 20.48 9.67 -1.20
CA PHE A 261 19.27 9.48 -0.39
C PHE A 261 18.15 8.78 -1.17
N VAL A 262 17.98 9.13 -2.45
CA VAL A 262 16.85 8.66 -3.26
C VAL A 262 16.99 7.18 -3.62
N LEU A 263 18.15 6.72 -4.08
CA LEU A 263 18.31 5.32 -4.52
C LEU A 263 18.06 4.30 -3.39
N PRO A 264 18.65 4.46 -2.18
CA PRO A 264 18.39 3.53 -1.09
C PRO A 264 16.92 3.55 -0.63
N ALA A 265 16.27 4.73 -0.67
CA ALA A 265 14.86 4.86 -0.33
C ALA A 265 13.94 4.12 -1.33
N LEU A 266 14.21 4.26 -2.64
CA LEU A 266 13.47 3.53 -3.68
C LEU A 266 13.64 2.01 -3.55
N PHE A 267 14.85 1.55 -3.23
CA PHE A 267 15.12 0.13 -3.01
C PHE A 267 14.36 -0.41 -1.80
N SER A 268 14.39 0.31 -0.68
CA SER A 268 13.64 -0.06 0.53
C SER A 268 12.14 -0.20 0.24
N GLY A 269 11.53 0.79 -0.41
CA GLY A 269 10.11 0.73 -0.77
C GLY A 269 9.76 -0.45 -1.68
N ALA A 270 10.63 -0.77 -2.64
CA ALA A 270 10.42 -1.88 -3.57
C ALA A 270 10.37 -3.25 -2.90
N LEU A 271 11.09 -3.44 -1.79
CA LEU A 271 11.09 -4.70 -1.04
C LEU A 271 9.75 -4.98 -0.35
N PHE A 272 9.09 -3.94 0.15
CA PHE A 272 7.84 -4.10 0.93
C PHE A 272 6.57 -3.97 0.09
N LEU A 273 6.66 -3.33 -1.08
CA LEU A 273 5.50 -3.12 -1.96
C LEU A 273 4.77 -4.41 -2.33
N PRO A 274 5.43 -5.49 -2.79
CA PRO A 274 4.74 -6.73 -3.15
C PRO A 274 3.85 -7.28 -2.02
N PHE A 275 4.39 -7.38 -0.81
CA PHE A 275 3.65 -7.89 0.34
C PHE A 275 2.48 -6.95 0.72
N TRP A 276 2.68 -5.63 0.61
CA TRP A 276 1.59 -4.68 0.80
C TRP A 276 0.44 -4.89 -0.21
N GLN A 277 0.80 -5.09 -1.50
CA GLN A 277 -0.19 -5.28 -2.56
C GLN A 277 -0.91 -6.62 -2.45
N THR A 278 -0.22 -7.72 -2.12
CA THR A 278 -0.88 -9.02 -1.90
C THR A 278 -1.78 -8.99 -0.66
N MET A 279 -1.39 -8.30 0.41
CA MET A 279 -2.24 -8.10 1.59
C MET A 279 -3.53 -7.34 1.24
N MET A 280 -3.44 -6.25 0.48
CA MET A 280 -4.61 -5.49 0.03
C MET A 280 -5.51 -6.32 -0.90
N ALA A 281 -4.93 -7.16 -1.75
CA ALA A 281 -5.67 -8.10 -2.61
C ALA A 281 -6.45 -9.14 -1.80
N THR A 282 -5.81 -9.82 -0.85
CA THR A 282 -6.48 -10.83 0.01
C THR A 282 -7.57 -10.20 0.88
N LEU A 283 -7.33 -9.00 1.39
CA LEU A 283 -8.29 -8.23 2.16
C LEU A 283 -9.50 -7.84 1.31
N TYR A 284 -9.29 -7.38 0.08
CA TYR A 284 -10.37 -7.07 -0.85
C TYR A 284 -11.22 -8.31 -1.16
N TYR A 285 -10.57 -9.45 -1.41
CA TYR A 285 -11.25 -10.73 -1.59
C TYR A 285 -12.10 -11.10 -0.37
N ASP A 286 -11.55 -11.05 0.85
CA ASP A 286 -12.30 -11.35 2.09
C ASP A 286 -13.48 -10.39 2.32
N LEU A 287 -13.32 -9.10 2.03
CA LEU A 287 -14.43 -8.13 2.14
C LEU A 287 -15.57 -8.49 1.18
N ARG A 288 -15.25 -8.88 -0.06
CA ARG A 288 -16.27 -9.29 -1.03
C ARG A 288 -16.93 -10.62 -0.64
N CYS A 289 -16.18 -11.61 -0.18
CA CYS A 289 -16.77 -12.87 0.31
C CYS A 289 -17.80 -12.61 1.42
N ARG A 290 -17.53 -11.68 2.33
CA ARG A 290 -18.42 -11.36 3.46
C ARG A 290 -19.61 -10.49 3.09
N ARG A 291 -19.43 -9.53 2.17
CA ARG A 291 -20.48 -8.58 1.78
C ARG A 291 -21.39 -9.10 0.69
N GLU A 292 -20.83 -9.88 -0.23
CA GLU A 292 -21.50 -10.32 -1.45
C GLU A 292 -21.71 -11.82 -1.50
N GLY A 293 -21.19 -12.58 -0.53
CA GLY A 293 -21.34 -14.03 -0.52
C GLY A 293 -20.72 -14.67 -1.75
N LEU A 294 -19.58 -14.17 -2.25
CA LEU A 294 -18.91 -14.74 -3.44
C LEU A 294 -18.67 -16.27 -3.33
N THR A 295 -18.53 -16.78 -2.10
CA THR A 295 -18.37 -18.21 -1.80
C THR A 295 -19.68 -19.01 -1.77
N LEU A 296 -20.84 -18.33 -1.72
CA LEU A 296 -22.17 -18.94 -1.76
C LEU A 296 -22.71 -19.11 -3.20
N ALA A 297 -22.12 -18.41 -4.18
CA ALA A 297 -22.57 -18.41 -5.56
C ALA A 297 -22.10 -19.63 -6.39
N TRP A 298 -21.48 -20.64 -5.79
CA TRP A 298 -21.02 -21.86 -6.49
C TRP A 298 -21.49 -23.13 -5.76
N PRO A 299 -22.51 -23.81 -6.33
CA PRO A 299 -22.21 -24.99 -7.13
C PRO A 299 -23.12 -25.09 -8.38
N ALA A 300 -22.61 -24.68 -9.55
CA ALA A 300 -23.21 -25.04 -10.83
C ALA A 300 -22.11 -25.70 -11.67
N GLY A 301 -21.99 -27.03 -11.57
CA GLY A 301 -20.93 -27.77 -12.24
C GLY A 301 -20.63 -29.16 -11.69
N ARG A 302 -21.33 -29.61 -10.64
CA ARG A 302 -21.40 -31.05 -10.30
C ARG A 302 -22.75 -31.62 -10.73
N ASP A 303 -23.06 -31.44 -12.00
CA ASP A 303 -24.04 -32.29 -12.66
C ASP A 303 -23.22 -33.48 -13.15
N GLY A 304 -23.27 -34.56 -12.38
CA GLY A 304 -22.62 -35.82 -12.71
C GLY A 304 -23.18 -36.38 -14.02
N GLY A 305 -22.28 -36.75 -14.92
CA GLY A 305 -22.57 -37.72 -15.97
C GLY A 305 -21.56 -38.87 -15.85
N PRO A 306 -22.00 -40.12 -15.71
CA PRO A 306 -21.66 -41.15 -16.67
C PRO A 306 -22.40 -40.93 -18.00
#